data_AF-A0A917ZXX8-F1
#
_entry.id   AF-A0A917ZXX8-F1
#
_cell.length_a   1.000
_cell.length_b   1.000
_cell.length_c   1.000
_cell.angle_alpha   90.00
_cell.angle_beta   90.00
_cell.angle_gamma   90.00
#
_symmetry.space_group_name_H-M   'P 1'
#
loop_
_entity.id
_entity.type
_entity.pdbx_description
1 polymer ?
#
loop_
_entity_poly.entity_id
_entity_poly.type
_entity_poly.pdbx_seq_one_letter_code
_entity_poly.pdbx_strand_id
1 'polypeptide(L)'
;MWPGRAAHPERAGLLDRLQARRLPDGWTEALPDFPADPKGMATRAASAEVLSALPPVLPELWGGSADLAGSNDTTMDGEPSFVPADRQTKD
;
A
#
# COMPACT_ATOMS: atom_id res chain seq x y z
N MET A 1 24.37 3.27 -20.18
CA MET A 1 23.34 3.60 -19.17
C MET A 1 22.11 4.10 -19.93
N TRP A 2 20.92 3.58 -19.66
CA TRP A 2 19.68 4.00 -20.34
C TRP A 2 19.40 5.51 -20.10
N PRO A 3 19.16 6.34 -21.13
CA PRO A 3 18.98 7.79 -20.97
C PRO A 3 17.88 8.19 -19.97
N GLY A 4 16.81 7.39 -19.89
CA GLY A 4 15.71 7.65 -18.97
C GLY A 4 16.07 7.58 -17.49
N ARG A 5 17.21 6.97 -17.11
CA ARG A 5 17.67 6.98 -15.71
C ARG A 5 18.13 8.36 -15.26
N ALA A 6 18.82 9.10 -16.13
CA ALA A 6 19.24 10.47 -15.83
C ALA A 6 18.05 11.44 -15.82
N ALA A 7 17.04 11.20 -16.66
CA ALA A 7 15.83 12.03 -16.74
C ALA A 7 14.83 11.77 -15.60
N HIS A 8 14.87 10.60 -14.96
CA HIS A 8 13.94 10.22 -13.88
C HIS A 8 14.69 9.55 -12.71
N PRO A 9 15.52 10.30 -11.98
CA PRO A 9 16.38 9.75 -10.94
C PRO A 9 15.60 9.05 -9.82
N GLU A 10 14.46 9.60 -9.38
CA GLU A 10 13.60 8.94 -8.37
C GLU A 10 13.05 7.60 -8.86
N ARG A 11 12.45 7.56 -10.07
CA ARG A 11 11.90 6.32 -10.63
C ARG A 11 12.99 5.28 -10.87
N ALA A 12 14.18 5.72 -11.26
CA ALA A 12 15.34 4.84 -11.39
C ALA A 12 15.77 4.27 -10.03
N GLY A 13 15.82 5.09 -8.99
CA GLY A 13 16.11 4.65 -7.62
C GLY A 13 15.08 3.67 -7.07
N LEU A 14 13.79 3.93 -7.30
CA LEU A 14 12.70 3.00 -6.99
C LEU A 14 12.90 1.66 -7.72
N LEU A 15 13.10 1.69 -9.04
CA LEU A 15 13.34 0.47 -9.82
C LEU A 15 14.54 -0.33 -9.31
N ASP A 16 15.65 0.34 -9.00
CA ASP A 16 16.84 -0.32 -8.45
C ASP A 16 16.56 -1.02 -7.12
N ARG A 17 15.81 -0.36 -6.23
CA ARG A 17 15.39 -0.92 -4.93
C ARG A 17 14.48 -2.14 -5.12
N LEU A 18 13.52 -2.07 -6.05
CA LEU A 18 12.61 -3.17 -6.38
C LEU A 18 13.34 -4.37 -6.98
N GLN A 19 14.26 -4.13 -7.92
CA GLN A 19 15.09 -5.19 -8.53
C GLN A 19 15.97 -5.88 -7.48
N ALA A 20 16.44 -5.13 -6.49
CA ALA A 20 17.18 -5.67 -5.35
C ALA A 20 16.31 -6.33 -4.28
N ARG A 21 14.97 -6.31 -4.42
CA ARG A 21 13.98 -6.82 -3.45
C ARG A 21 14.17 -6.25 -2.05
N ARG A 22 14.47 -4.96 -1.96
CA ARG A 22 14.59 -4.24 -0.67
C ARG A 22 13.37 -3.36 -0.42
N LEU A 23 12.96 -3.25 0.83
CA LEU A 23 12.00 -2.25 1.28
C LEU A 23 12.75 -0.94 1.61
N PRO A 24 12.07 0.22 1.67
CA PRO A 24 12.66 1.44 2.18
C PRO A 24 13.06 1.28 3.64
N ASP A 25 14.16 1.92 4.04
CA ASP A 25 14.52 2.00 5.45
C ASP A 25 13.41 2.72 6.23
N GLY A 26 13.13 2.28 7.45
CA GLY A 26 12.11 2.91 8.31
C GLY A 26 10.66 2.67 7.88
N TRP A 27 10.36 1.84 6.86
CA TRP A 27 8.97 1.62 6.41
C TRP A 27 8.03 1.15 7.53
N THR A 28 8.56 0.44 8.54
CA THR A 28 7.80 -0.03 9.70
C THR A 28 7.36 1.08 10.65
N GLU A 29 7.96 2.26 10.57
CA GLU A 29 7.55 3.44 11.36
C GLU A 29 6.17 3.97 10.93
N ALA A 30 5.71 3.60 9.73
CA ALA A 30 4.35 3.89 9.27
C ALA A 30 3.30 2.92 9.85
N LEU A 31 3.70 1.82 10.50
CA LEU A 31 2.74 0.85 11.01
C LEU A 31 2.00 1.41 12.23
N PRO A 32 0.66 1.24 12.29
CA PRO A 32 -0.11 1.63 13.46
C PRO A 32 0.20 0.76 14.67
N ASP A 33 0.13 1.36 15.86
CA ASP A 33 0.15 0.65 17.14
C ASP A 33 -1.27 0.23 17.53
N PHE A 34 -1.40 -1.00 18.02
CA PHE A 34 -2.68 -1.58 18.43
C PHE A 34 -2.68 -1.86 19.94
N PRO A 35 -3.05 -0.89 20.80
CA PRO A 35 -3.07 -1.09 22.24
C PRO A 35 -4.12 -2.13 22.65
N ALA A 36 -3.88 -2.80 23.78
CA ALA A 36 -4.82 -3.78 24.32
C ALA A 36 -6.15 -3.11 24.70
N ASP A 37 -7.25 -3.60 24.11
CA ASP A 37 -8.61 -3.14 24.38
C ASP A 37 -9.48 -4.35 24.81
N PRO A 38 -10.29 -4.26 25.89
CA PRO A 38 -11.16 -5.35 26.35
C PRO A 38 -12.23 -5.80 25.33
N LYS A 39 -12.72 -4.91 24.48
CA LYS A 39 -13.61 -5.23 23.36
C LYS A 39 -12.84 -5.86 22.21
N GLY A 40 -11.56 -5.52 22.10
CA GLY A 40 -10.65 -5.98 21.05
C GLY A 40 -11.01 -5.43 19.68
N MET A 41 -10.13 -5.71 18.72
CA MET A 41 -10.32 -5.38 17.31
C MET A 41 -10.26 -6.66 16.48
N ALA A 42 -11.15 -6.76 15.50
CA ALA A 42 -11.07 -7.83 14.52
C ALA A 42 -9.77 -7.70 13.72
N THR A 43 -9.06 -8.80 13.52
CA THR A 43 -7.76 -8.78 12.82
C THR A 43 -7.85 -8.32 11.38
N ARG A 44 -9.01 -8.47 10.72
CA ARG A 44 -9.26 -7.87 9.39
C ARG A 44 -9.28 -6.34 9.41
N ALA A 45 -9.84 -5.73 10.46
CA ALA A 45 -9.87 -4.28 10.61
C ALA A 45 -8.47 -3.75 10.91
N ALA A 46 -7.71 -4.45 11.77
CA ALA A 46 -6.30 -4.13 11.97
C ALA A 46 -5.47 -4.28 10.68
N SER A 47 -5.77 -5.29 9.85
CA SER A 47 -5.16 -5.44 8.51
C SER A 47 -5.50 -4.25 7.60
N ALA A 48 -6.72 -3.73 7.65
CA ALA A 48 -7.15 -2.56 6.89
C ALA A 48 -6.34 -1.32 7.29
N GLU A 49 -6.20 -1.06 8.59
CA GLU A 49 -5.41 0.06 9.09
C GLU A 49 -3.93 -0.02 8.66
N VAL A 50 -3.35 -1.23 8.67
CA VAL A 50 -2.00 -1.45 8.12
C VAL A 50 -1.96 -1.17 6.61
N LEU A 51 -2.92 -1.68 5.83
CA LEU A 51 -2.96 -1.48 4.39
C LEU A 51 -3.13 0.00 4.02
N SER A 52 -3.92 0.77 4.76
CA SER A 52 -4.10 2.21 4.54
C SER A 52 -2.89 3.06 4.98
N ALA A 53 -2.05 2.59 5.90
CA ALA A 53 -0.91 3.36 6.40
C ALA A 53 0.35 3.29 5.51
N LEU A 54 0.47 2.23 4.71
CA LEU A 54 1.67 1.94 3.93
C LEU A 54 1.83 2.65 2.57
N PRO A 55 0.79 3.10 1.83
CA PRO A 55 0.95 3.67 0.49
C PRO A 55 1.93 4.85 0.40
N PRO A 56 1.99 5.80 1.37
CA PRO A 56 2.94 6.91 1.32
C PRO A 56 4.41 6.48 1.36
N VAL A 57 4.71 5.32 1.95
CA VAL A 57 6.09 4.82 2.13
C VAL A 57 6.44 3.64 1.23
N LEU A 58 5.45 2.86 0.79
CA LEU A 58 5.59 1.71 -0.10
C LEU A 58 4.81 1.93 -1.41
N PRO A 59 5.29 2.79 -2.33
CA PRO A 59 4.59 3.06 -3.60
C PRO A 59 4.49 1.85 -4.53
N GLU A 60 5.24 0.78 -4.26
CA GLU A 60 5.14 -0.51 -4.95
C GLU A 60 4.09 -1.46 -4.34
N LEU A 61 3.40 -1.07 -3.27
CA LEU A 61 2.31 -1.83 -2.68
C LEU A 61 1.04 -1.62 -3.52
N TRP A 62 0.49 -2.72 -4.03
CA TRP A 62 -0.79 -2.73 -4.72
C TRP A 62 -1.42 -4.11 -4.53
N GLY A 63 -2.74 -4.16 -4.53
CA GLY A 63 -3.48 -5.39 -4.28
C GLY A 63 -4.98 -5.18 -4.38
N GLY A 64 -5.72 -6.18 -3.94
CA GLY A 64 -7.17 -6.14 -3.90
C GLY A 64 -7.74 -7.47 -3.42
N SER A 65 -9.03 -7.66 -3.64
CA SER A 65 -9.77 -8.86 -3.24
C SER A 65 -10.66 -9.37 -4.35
N ALA A 66 -10.83 -10.69 -4.43
CA ALA A 66 -11.74 -11.32 -5.38
C ALA A 66 -13.18 -11.20 -4.86
N ASP A 67 -13.85 -10.10 -5.20
CA ASP A 67 -15.25 -9.79 -4.85
C ASP A 67 -15.55 -9.66 -3.34
N LEU A 68 -14.52 -9.74 -2.50
CA LEU A 68 -14.64 -9.71 -1.04
C LEU A 68 -13.93 -8.50 -0.42
N ALA A 69 -13.80 -7.39 -1.16
CA ALA A 69 -13.02 -6.24 -0.70
C ALA A 69 -13.52 -5.66 0.63
N GLY A 70 -14.84 -5.50 0.78
CA GLY A 70 -15.47 -5.05 2.03
C GLY A 70 -15.68 -6.14 3.09
N SER A 71 -15.44 -7.41 2.76
CA SER A 71 -15.44 -8.49 3.79
C SER A 71 -14.06 -8.71 4.38
N ASN A 72 -13.02 -8.53 3.55
CA ASN A 72 -11.62 -8.70 3.90
C ASN A 72 -10.95 -7.39 4.33
N ASP A 73 -11.65 -6.26 4.20
CA ASP A 73 -11.16 -4.90 4.48
C ASP A 73 -9.82 -4.60 3.77
N THR A 74 -9.83 -4.73 2.44
CA THR A 74 -8.61 -4.67 1.59
C THR A 74 -8.49 -3.42 0.71
N THR A 75 -9.54 -2.61 0.63
CA THR A 75 -9.47 -1.30 -0.05
C THR A 75 -8.63 -0.37 0.82
N MET A 76 -7.55 0.17 0.26
CA MET A 76 -6.69 1.14 0.94
C MET A 76 -7.33 2.52 0.86
N ASP A 77 -7.48 3.20 1.99
CA ASP A 77 -8.14 4.51 2.06
C ASP A 77 -7.38 5.55 1.23
N GLY A 78 -8.09 6.28 0.37
CA GLY A 78 -7.53 7.33 -0.48
C GLY A 78 -6.77 6.84 -1.72
N GLU A 79 -6.63 5.52 -1.91
CA GLU A 79 -5.95 4.94 -3.07
C GLU A 79 -6.96 4.57 -4.18
N PRO A 80 -6.69 4.91 -5.44
CA PRO A 80 -7.59 4.61 -6.55
C PRO A 80 -7.60 3.11 -6.88
N SER A 81 -8.74 2.63 -7.38
CA SER A 81 -8.83 1.28 -7.93
C SER A 81 -8.06 1.15 -9.24
N PHE A 82 -7.38 0.02 -9.45
CA PHE A 82 -6.70 -0.28 -10.73
C PHE A 82 -7.69 -0.75 -11.81
N VAL A 83 -8.58 0.14 -12.21
CA VAL A 83 -9.62 -0.07 -13.23
C VAL A 83 -9.81 1.22 -14.04
N PRO A 84 -10.51 1.19 -15.18
CA PRO A 84 -10.90 2.41 -15.87
C PRO A 84 -11.57 3.42 -14.93
N ALA A 85 -11.31 4.71 -15.14
CA ALA A 85 -11.71 5.76 -14.21
C ALA A 85 -13.24 5.82 -13.97
N ASP A 86 -14.03 5.39 -14.95
CA ASP A 86 -15.50 5.31 -14.90
C ASP A 86 -16.03 4.08 -14.14
N ARG A 87 -15.14 3.15 -13.74
CA ARG A 87 -15.48 1.90 -13.05
C ARG A 87 -14.84 1.74 -11.68
N GLN A 88 -14.29 2.81 -11.12
CA GLN A 88 -13.69 2.77 -9.80
C GLN A 88 -14.72 2.42 -8.72
N THR A 89 -14.27 1.71 -7.69
CA THR A 89 -15.02 1.55 -6.44
C THR A 89 -15.33 2.96 -5.91
N LYS A 90 -16.59 3.18 -5.52
CA LYS A 90 -17.03 4.43 -4.90
C LYS A 90 -17.07 4.19 -3.40
N ASP A 91 -16.48 5.10 -2.64
CA ASP A 91 -16.59 5.15 -1.18
C ASP A 91 -18.06 5.33 -0.73
#